data_AF-A0A6N8YXX4-F1
#
_entry.id   AF-A0A6N8YXX4-F1
#
_cell.length_a   1.000
_cell.length_b   1.000
_cell.length_c   1.000
_cell.angle_alpha   90.00
_cell.angle_beta   90.00
_cell.angle_gamma   90.00
#
_symmetry.space_group_name_H-M   'P 1'
#
loop_
_entity.id
_entity.type
_entity.pdbx_description
1 polymer ?
#
loop_
_entity_poly.entity_id
_entity_poly.type
_entity_poly.pdbx_seq_one_letter_code
_entity_poly.pdbx_strand_id
1 'polypeptide(L)' 'MLDDMDLESCVICDGPLDGVHQTSCQMCGGKFHQPWTKDSDIPQCGRISSHEEALAIVYVCNDCFEGRRP' A
#
# COMPACT_ATOMS: atom_id res chain seq x y z
N MET A 1 -5.80 29.69 8.00
CA MET A 1 -6.29 28.32 8.22
C MET A 1 -5.25 27.42 7.60
N LEU A 2 -4.49 26.68 8.39
CA LEU A 2 -3.63 25.65 7.84
C LEU A 2 -4.57 24.49 7.58
N ASP A 3 -4.83 24.21 6.31
CA ASP A 3 -5.53 23.01 5.91
C ASP A 3 -4.80 21.83 6.56
N ASP A 4 -5.48 21.13 7.47
CA ASP A 4 -5.13 19.75 7.78
C ASP A 4 -5.22 19.02 6.44
N MET A 5 -4.09 18.95 5.73
CA MET A 5 -3.96 18.08 4.58
C MET A 5 -4.34 16.70 5.12
N ASP A 6 -5.53 16.21 4.77
CA ASP A 6 -6.02 14.87 5.11
C ASP A 6 -4.96 13.87 4.64
N LEU A 7 -3.97 13.64 5.50
CA LEU A 7 -2.85 12.75 5.26
C LEU A 7 -3.48 11.37 5.27
N GLU A 8 -3.68 10.83 4.07
CA GLU A 8 -4.25 9.52 3.89
C GLU A 8 -3.47 8.52 4.75
N SER A 9 -4.21 7.66 5.44
CA SER A 9 -3.61 6.70 6.37
C SER A 9 -3.39 5.36 5.68
N CYS A 10 -2.29 4.70 6.04
CA CYS A 10 -1.96 3.37 5.55
C CYS A 10 -2.97 2.36 6.06
N VAL A 11 -3.58 1.61 5.15
CA VAL A 11 -4.63 0.66 5.48
C VAL A 11 -4.15 -0.54 6.31
N ILE A 12 -2.83 -0.69 6.53
CA ILE A 12 -2.22 -1.83 7.24
C ILE A 12 -1.68 -1.45 8.62
N CYS A 13 -1.07 -0.27 8.76
CA CYS A 13 -0.45 0.14 10.03
C CYS A 13 -1.06 1.41 10.63
N ASP A 14 -2.09 1.97 9.99
CA ASP A 14 -2.75 3.24 10.33
C ASP A 14 -1.80 4.46 10.39
N GLY A 15 -0.55 4.30 9.96
CA GLY A 15 0.44 5.36 9.90
C GLY A 15 0.18 6.34 8.75
N PRO A 16 0.66 7.58 8.85
CA PRO A 16 0.48 8.58 7.80
C PRO A 16 1.22 8.17 6.53
N LEU A 17 0.59 8.40 5.37
CA LEU A 17 1.24 8.25 4.08
C LEU A 17 1.80 9.61 3.62
N ASP A 18 2.98 9.60 3.02
CA ASP A 18 3.72 10.82 2.66
C ASP A 18 3.41 11.36 1.26
N GLY A 19 2.47 10.74 0.53
CA GLY A 19 2.13 11.09 -0.85
C GLY A 19 3.12 10.59 -1.90
N VAL A 20 4.26 10.02 -1.49
CA VAL A 20 5.36 9.63 -2.40
C VAL A 20 5.61 8.12 -2.33
N HIS A 21 5.85 7.56 -1.16
CA HIS A 21 6.18 6.15 -0.91
C HIS A 21 4.93 5.35 -0.58
N GLN A 22 3.92 5.45 -1.44
CA GLN A 22 2.62 4.83 -1.27
C GLN A 22 2.08 4.29 -2.59
N THR A 23 1.20 3.30 -2.50
CA THR A 23 0.40 2.82 -3.64
C THR A 23 -0.95 2.31 -3.17
N SER A 24 -1.83 1.96 -4.10
CA SER A 24 -3.15 1.40 -3.81
C SER A 24 -3.17 -0.11 -4.04
N CYS A 25 -3.80 -0.83 -3.11
CA CYS A 25 -4.05 -2.26 -3.26
C CYS A 25 -5.08 -2.50 -4.37
N GLN A 26 -4.72 -3.32 -5.35
CA GLN A 26 -5.60 -3.67 -6.48
C GLN A 26 -6.80 -4.53 -6.06
N MET A 27 -6.79 -5.12 -4.86
CA MET A 27 -7.88 -5.95 -4.34
C MET A 27 -8.90 -5.13 -3.54
N CYS A 28 -8.46 -4.43 -2.50
CA CYS A 28 -9.36 -3.69 -1.59
C CYS A 28 -9.44 -2.18 -1.86
N GLY A 29 -8.63 -1.64 -2.78
CA GLY A 29 -8.56 -0.20 -3.07
C GLY A 29 -7.83 0.65 -2.02
N GLY A 30 -7.55 0.11 -0.83
CA GLY A 30 -6.86 0.81 0.26
C GLY A 30 -5.42 1.17 -0.09
N LYS A 31 -4.96 2.34 0.38
CA LYS A 31 -3.58 2.82 0.20
C LYS A 31 -2.66 2.28 1.28
N PHE A 32 -1.40 2.00 0.93
CA PHE A 32 -0.42 1.46 1.87
C PHE A 32 1.01 1.92 1.55
N HIS A 33 1.90 1.85 2.54
CA HIS A 33 3.33 2.18 2.37
C HIS A 33 4.03 1.21 1.43
N GLN A 34 4.62 1.74 0.37
CA GLN A 34 5.40 0.99 -0.61
C GLN A 34 6.74 1.71 -0.85
N PRO A 35 7.84 1.23 -0.26
CA PRO A 35 9.16 1.80 -0.53
C PRO A 35 9.57 1.49 -1.98
N TRP A 36 10.10 2.50 -2.67
CA TRP A 36 10.57 2.38 -4.06
C TRP A 36 12.05 1.99 -4.16
N THR A 37 12.76 2.08 -3.05
CA THR A 37 14.17 1.71 -2.92
C THR A 37 14.35 0.78 -1.72
N LYS A 38 15.38 -0.06 -1.78
CA LYS A 38 15.68 -1.01 -0.71
C LYS A 38 16.14 -0.34 0.58
N ASP A 39 16.79 0.81 0.46
CA ASP A 39 17.40 1.55 1.59
C ASP A 39 16.47 2.63 2.15
N SER A 40 15.16 2.52 1.90
CA SER A 40 14.17 3.44 2.44
C SER A 40 13.81 3.07 3.87
N ASP A 41 13.68 4.07 4.75
CA ASP A 41 13.15 3.91 6.12
C ASP A 41 11.61 3.76 6.14
N ILE A 42 10.95 3.85 4.98
CA ILE A 42 9.50 3.70 4.87
C ILE A 42 9.11 2.22 5.03
N PRO A 43 8.13 1.90 5.88
CA PRO A 43 7.65 0.52 6.05
C PRO A 43 7.19 -0.09 4.73
N GLN A 44 7.40 -1.39 4.55
CA GLN A 44 6.80 -2.13 3.45
C GLN A 44 5.49 -2.79 3.91
N CYS A 45 4.36 -2.14 3.65
CA CYS A 45 3.03 -2.59 4.06
C CYS A 45 2.29 -3.42 2.98
N GLY A 46 2.97 -3.74 1.88
CA GLY A 46 2.43 -4.61 0.85
C GLY A 46 3.49 -5.19 -0.06
N ARG A 47 3.02 -5.81 -1.15
CA ARG A 47 3.84 -6.63 -2.03
C ARG A 47 3.43 -6.44 -3.48
N ILE A 48 4.41 -6.70 -4.34
CA ILE A 48 4.19 -6.91 -5.76
C ILE A 48 3.90 -8.41 -5.96
N SER A 49 2.78 -8.73 -6.59
CA SER A 49 2.38 -10.11 -6.92
C SER A 49 2.03 -10.22 -8.40
N SER A 50 2.15 -11.42 -8.97
CA SER A 50 1.56 -11.73 -10.28
C SER A 50 0.11 -12.17 -10.10
N HIS A 51 -0.77 -11.76 -11.00
CA HIS A 51 -2.11 -12.35 -11.09
C HIS A 51 -2.01 -13.73 -11.75
N GLU A 52 -2.64 -14.77 -11.20
CA GLU A 52 -2.48 -16.13 -11.73
C GLU A 52 -3.14 -16.31 -13.11
N GLU A 53 -4.24 -15.59 -13.35
CA GLU A 53 -5.02 -15.69 -14.59
C GLU A 53 -4.72 -14.58 -15.60
N ALA A 54 -3.88 -13.60 -15.23
CA ALA A 54 -3.55 -12.47 -16.09
C ALA A 54 -2.05 -12.20 -16.07
N LEU A 55 -1.46 -11.88 -17.22
CA LEU A 55 -0.05 -11.45 -17.30
C LEU A 55 0.11 -10.01 -16.77
N ALA A 56 -0.27 -9.81 -15.51
CA ALA A 56 -0.27 -8.52 -14.84
C ALA A 56 0.47 -8.61 -13.51
N ILE A 57 1.30 -7.61 -13.26
CA ILE A 57 1.93 -7.36 -11.99
C ILE A 57 1.02 -6.41 -11.20
N VAL A 58 0.63 -6.80 -10.00
CA VAL A 58 -0.30 -6.05 -9.15
C VAL A 58 0.33 -5.71 -7.80
N TYR A 59 -0.07 -4.56 -7.25
CA TYR A 59 0.24 -4.16 -5.89
C TYR A 59 -0.86 -4.63 -4.94
N VAL A 60 -0.49 -5.34 -3.88
CA VAL A 60 -1.43 -5.92 -2.91
C VAL A 60 -0.95 -5.62 -1.50
N CYS A 61 -1.84 -5.13 -0.62
CA CYS A 61 -1.50 -4.92 0.79
C CYS A 61 -1.32 -6.27 1.51
N ASN A 62 -0.60 -6.27 2.64
CA ASN A 62 -0.29 -7.52 3.35
C ASN A 62 -1.56 -8.30 3.74
N ASP A 63 -2.62 -7.63 4.19
CA ASP A 63 -3.88 -8.29 4.54
C ASP A 63 -4.53 -9.02 3.35
N CYS A 64 -4.64 -8.37 2.19
CA CYS A 64 -5.21 -9.00 1.00
C CYS A 64 -4.32 -10.11 0.46
N PHE A 65 -2.99 -9.96 0.57
CA PHE A 65 -2.05 -11.01 0.18
C PHE A 65 -2.17 -12.25 1.08
N GLU A 66 -2.36 -12.05 2.39
CA GLU A 66 -2.48 -13.13 3.38
C GLU A 66 -3.92 -13.68 3.51
N GLY A 67 -4.87 -13.16 2.73
CA GLY A 67 -6.28 -13.58 2.80
C GLY A 67 -6.99 -13.20 4.10
N ARG A 68 -6.52 -12.14 4.79
CA ARG A 68 -7.10 -11.64 6.05
C ARG A 68 -8.24 -10.64 5.84
N ARG A 69 -8.41 -10.14 4.61
CA ARG A 69 -9.55 -9.30 4.22
C ARG A 69 -10.50 -10.08 3.33
N PRO A 70 -11.82 -9.86 3.49
CA PRO A 70 -12.84 -10.42 2.59
C PRO A 70 -12.70 -9.85 1.18
#